data_AF-R6SLR0-F1
#
_entry.id   AF-R6SLR0-F1
#
_cell.length_a   1.000
_cell.length_b   1.000
_cell.length_c   1.000
_cell.angle_alpha   90.00
_cell.angle_beta   90.00
_cell.angle_gamma   90.00
#
_symmetry.space_group_name_H-M   'P 1'
#
loop_
_entity.id
_entity.type
_entity.pdbx_description
1 polymer ?
#
loop_
_entity_poly.entity_id
_entity_poly.type
_entity_poly.pdbx_seq_one_letter_code
_entity_poly.pdbx_strand_id
1 'polypeptide(L)'
;MKKKQTILITTVALLISLLVPFFSSCGVYNPPPLSDVYERLVYLIEGSQDVNTFLFGEGLPVYEVGSEYADVNMIYYGMSNPADAYVSTHAKFLTIEDMKDASAKYYGSEYLAAVSDTCFVGVASGDTVLPARYSDNGKWLSQSLSVKPLIHGRRVYDYATMEIVKPSSNQYLFVSIESYTEEHPDQRVVFTLSFVWENDNWYLNAPSY
;
A
#
# COMPACT_ATOMS: atom_id res chain seq x y z
N MET A 1 -27.11 34.30 -48.44
CA MET A 1 -26.97 33.24 -47.41
C MET A 1 -25.77 32.31 -47.61
N LYS A 2 -25.31 32.03 -48.85
CA LYS A 2 -24.20 31.07 -49.11
C LYS A 2 -22.83 31.45 -48.53
N LYS A 3 -22.43 32.73 -48.50
CA LYS A 3 -21.12 33.18 -47.96
C LYS A 3 -20.92 32.94 -46.46
N LYS A 4 -21.99 32.99 -45.65
CA LYS A 4 -21.90 32.78 -44.19
C LYS A 4 -21.75 31.29 -43.84
N GLN A 5 -22.34 30.40 -44.63
CA GLN A 5 -22.20 28.95 -44.45
C GLN A 5 -20.78 28.46 -44.80
N THR A 6 -20.16 29.01 -45.85
CA THR A 6 -18.80 28.63 -46.23
C THR A 6 -17.79 29.04 -45.16
N ILE A 7 -17.90 30.24 -44.59
CA ILE A 7 -17.00 30.70 -43.51
C ILE A 7 -17.18 29.85 -42.24
N LEU A 8 -18.42 29.49 -41.89
CA LEU A 8 -18.69 28.66 -40.71
C LEU A 8 -18.10 27.25 -40.84
N ILE A 9 -18.15 26.64 -42.02
CA ILE A 9 -17.63 25.29 -42.27
C ILE A 9 -16.10 25.28 -42.23
N THR A 10 -15.42 26.30 -42.78
CA THR A 10 -13.95 26.37 -42.73
C THR A 10 -13.42 26.62 -41.33
N THR A 11 -14.11 27.42 -40.51
CA THR A 11 -13.68 27.70 -39.12
C THR A 11 -13.90 26.51 -38.18
N VAL A 12 -14.95 25.70 -38.40
CA VAL A 12 -15.19 24.47 -37.62
C VAL A 12 -14.19 23.37 -38.00
N ALA A 13 -13.83 23.24 -39.27
CA ALA A 13 -12.81 22.29 -39.71
C ALA A 13 -11.41 22.62 -39.17
N LEU A 14 -11.07 23.92 -39.04
CA LEU A 14 -9.79 24.36 -38.49
C LEU A 14 -9.74 24.22 -36.95
N LEU A 15 -10.87 24.31 -36.25
CA LEU A 15 -10.93 24.07 -34.80
C LEU A 15 -10.85 22.58 -34.45
N ILE A 16 -11.40 21.70 -35.29
CA ILE A 16 -11.35 20.25 -35.07
C ILE A 16 -9.94 19.70 -35.34
N SER A 17 -9.16 20.27 -36.27
CA SER A 17 -7.76 19.86 -36.50
C SER A 17 -6.78 20.35 -35.42
N LEU A 18 -7.15 21.35 -34.62
CA LEU A 18 -6.38 21.83 -33.46
C LEU A 18 -6.69 21.08 -32.16
N LEU A 19 -7.75 20.26 -32.13
CA LEU A 19 -8.17 19.44 -30.98
C LEU A 19 -7.70 17.98 -31.05
N VAL A 20 -6.93 17.60 -32.08
CA VAL A 20 -6.36 16.26 -32.23
C VAL A 20 -4.83 16.37 -32.23
N PRO A 21 -4.23 16.47 -31.03
CA PRO A 21 -3.35 15.38 -30.61
C PRO A 21 -3.49 15.02 -29.12
N PHE A 22 -4.68 15.11 -28.52
CA PHE A 22 -4.88 14.76 -27.10
C PHE A 22 -5.46 13.36 -26.85
N PHE A 23 -5.74 12.57 -27.89
CA PHE A 23 -6.24 11.19 -27.75
C PHE A 23 -5.33 10.14 -28.38
N SER A 24 -4.03 10.40 -28.39
CA SER A 24 -3.00 9.37 -28.60
C SER A 24 -2.21 9.11 -27.31
N SER A 25 -2.89 9.06 -26.16
CA SER A 25 -2.37 8.25 -25.05
C SER A 25 -2.73 6.78 -25.31
N CYS A 26 -2.26 6.26 -26.45
CA CYS A 26 -1.85 4.87 -26.48
C CYS A 26 -0.56 4.89 -25.66
N GLY A 27 -0.70 4.69 -24.34
CA GLY A 27 0.41 4.77 -23.39
C GLY A 27 1.62 4.08 -23.99
N VAL A 28 2.69 4.85 -24.18
CA VAL A 28 3.94 4.32 -24.70
C VAL A 28 4.42 3.33 -23.64
N TYR A 29 4.21 2.03 -23.91
CA TYR A 29 4.67 0.91 -23.10
C TYR A 29 6.20 0.82 -23.22
N ASN A 30 6.88 1.82 -22.69
CA ASN A 30 8.33 1.91 -22.66
C ASN A 30 8.75 1.97 -21.19
N PRO A 31 8.62 0.84 -20.46
CA PRO A 31 9.15 0.75 -19.11
C PRO A 31 10.68 0.87 -19.15
N PRO A 32 11.31 1.37 -18.08
CA PRO A 32 12.75 1.23 -17.91
C PRO A 32 13.17 -0.25 -17.99
N PRO A 33 14.39 -0.55 -18.47
CA PRO A 33 14.99 -1.87 -18.32
C PRO A 33 15.00 -2.31 -16.87
N LEU A 34 14.81 -3.62 -16.61
CA LEU A 34 14.85 -4.16 -15.26
C LEU A 34 16.18 -3.86 -14.56
N SER A 35 17.30 -3.92 -15.29
CA SER A 35 18.64 -3.60 -14.76
C SER A 35 18.70 -2.21 -14.10
N ASP A 36 17.92 -1.26 -14.58
CA ASP A 36 17.98 0.13 -14.17
C ASP A 36 17.17 0.38 -12.89
N VAL A 37 16.23 -0.52 -12.59
CA VAL A 37 15.30 -0.40 -11.45
C VAL A 37 15.43 -1.53 -10.43
N TYR A 38 16.16 -2.61 -10.75
CA TYR A 38 16.21 -3.85 -9.97
C TYR A 38 16.48 -3.61 -8.48
N GLU A 39 17.57 -2.92 -8.15
CA GLU A 39 17.95 -2.66 -6.76
C GLU A 39 16.88 -1.87 -6.00
N ARG A 40 16.24 -0.90 -6.68
CA ARG A 40 15.15 -0.13 -6.11
C ARG A 40 13.93 -1.01 -5.85
N LEU A 41 13.54 -1.86 -6.79
CA LEU A 41 12.39 -2.76 -6.60
C LEU A 41 12.65 -3.74 -5.45
N VAL A 42 13.85 -4.33 -5.37
CA VAL A 42 14.25 -5.21 -4.27
C VAL A 42 14.20 -4.49 -2.92
N TYR A 43 14.75 -3.28 -2.83
CA TYR A 43 14.68 -2.45 -1.61
C TYR A 43 13.23 -2.22 -1.14
N LEU A 44 12.33 -1.93 -2.08
CA LEU A 44 10.92 -1.71 -1.78
C LEU A 44 10.23 -2.98 -1.27
N ILE A 45 10.48 -4.12 -1.92
CA ILE A 45 9.87 -5.40 -1.60
C ILE A 45 10.36 -5.92 -0.23
N GLU A 46 11.65 -5.85 0.05
CA GLU A 46 12.19 -6.29 1.34
C GLU A 46 11.78 -5.33 2.46
N GLY A 47 11.88 -4.02 2.22
CA GLY A 47 11.58 -3.01 3.22
C GLY A 47 10.11 -2.92 3.60
N SER A 48 9.19 -3.32 2.71
CA SER A 48 7.76 -3.31 2.97
C SER A 48 7.29 -4.44 3.91
N GLN A 49 8.10 -5.43 4.22
CA GLN A 49 7.67 -6.61 4.98
C GLN A 49 7.18 -6.25 6.39
N ASP A 50 7.96 -5.46 7.14
CA ASP A 50 7.54 -4.99 8.48
C ASP A 50 6.27 -4.13 8.39
N VAL A 51 6.12 -3.36 7.30
CA VAL A 51 4.95 -2.55 7.03
C VAL A 51 3.73 -3.42 6.75
N ASN A 52 3.90 -4.49 5.97
CA ASN A 52 2.84 -5.45 5.69
C ASN A 52 2.36 -6.16 6.95
N THR A 53 3.28 -6.46 7.89
CA THR A 53 2.92 -7.07 9.17
C THR A 53 1.93 -6.21 9.95
N PHE A 54 2.16 -4.90 10.07
CA PHE A 54 1.23 -4.05 10.82
C PHE A 54 0.00 -3.63 10.04
N LEU A 55 0.09 -3.45 8.72
CA LEU A 55 -1.07 -3.09 7.89
C LEU A 55 -2.01 -4.28 7.71
N PHE A 56 -1.47 -5.47 7.42
CA PHE A 56 -2.26 -6.61 6.92
C PHE A 56 -2.02 -7.92 7.66
N GLY A 57 -0.87 -8.08 8.33
CA GLY A 57 -0.52 -9.29 9.08
C GLY A 57 -1.03 -9.29 10.50
N GLU A 58 -0.29 -9.94 11.39
CA GLU A 58 -0.63 -10.11 12.83
C GLU A 58 -0.64 -8.81 13.63
N GLY A 59 -0.03 -7.75 13.09
CA GLY A 59 0.07 -6.46 13.77
C GLY A 59 1.37 -6.27 14.53
N LEU A 60 1.40 -5.32 15.44
CA LEU A 60 2.53 -5.06 16.32
C LEU A 60 2.50 -6.01 17.53
N PRO A 61 3.66 -6.30 18.15
CA PRO A 61 3.69 -7.00 19.43
C PRO A 61 2.87 -6.24 20.47
N VAL A 62 1.93 -6.92 21.14
CA VAL A 62 1.06 -6.35 22.18
C VAL A 62 1.33 -7.03 23.53
N TYR A 63 0.98 -6.38 24.63
CA TYR A 63 0.92 -7.06 25.93
C TYR A 63 -0.28 -8.01 25.96
N GLU A 64 -0.05 -9.28 26.32
CA GLU A 64 -1.13 -10.26 26.45
C GLU A 64 -2.12 -9.85 27.53
N VAL A 65 -3.40 -9.81 27.19
CA VAL A 65 -4.49 -9.53 28.12
C VAL A 65 -4.47 -10.55 29.27
N GLY A 66 -4.32 -10.08 30.51
CA GLY A 66 -4.25 -10.92 31.72
C GLY A 66 -2.86 -11.48 32.06
N SER A 67 -1.80 -11.09 31.34
CA SER A 67 -0.42 -11.32 31.82
C SER A 67 -0.11 -10.48 33.06
N GLU A 68 0.89 -10.88 33.86
CA GLU A 68 1.36 -10.09 35.02
C GLU A 68 1.79 -8.66 34.63
N TYR A 69 2.18 -8.46 33.36
CA TYR A 69 2.47 -7.15 32.77
C TYR A 69 1.22 -6.42 32.28
N ALA A 70 0.17 -7.14 31.89
CA ALA A 70 -1.13 -6.54 31.59
C ALA A 70 -1.88 -6.10 32.84
N ASP A 71 -1.69 -6.76 33.99
CA ASP A 71 -2.22 -6.27 35.26
C ASP A 71 -1.62 -4.90 35.61
N VAL A 72 -0.33 -4.67 35.37
CA VAL A 72 0.28 -3.34 35.56
C VAL A 72 -0.30 -2.29 34.59
N ASN A 73 -0.57 -2.66 33.34
CA ASN A 73 -1.17 -1.77 32.34
C ASN A 73 -2.67 -1.49 32.57
N MET A 74 -3.44 -2.49 33.04
CA MET A 74 -4.87 -2.37 33.35
C MET A 74 -5.11 -1.63 34.67
N ILE A 75 -4.25 -1.81 35.69
CA ILE A 75 -4.37 -1.17 37.00
C ILE A 75 -4.01 0.32 36.94
N TYR A 76 -3.10 0.75 36.07
CA TYR A 76 -2.68 2.16 36.01
C TYR A 76 -3.44 3.03 34.99
N TYR A 77 -3.99 2.45 33.90
CA TYR A 77 -4.50 3.27 32.78
C TYR A 77 -5.89 2.88 32.25
N GLY A 78 -6.51 1.82 32.74
CA GLY A 78 -7.90 1.48 32.43
C GLY A 78 -8.15 1.22 30.95
N MET A 79 -7.93 -0.03 30.51
CA MET A 79 -8.43 -0.46 29.20
C MET A 79 -9.95 -0.32 29.17
N SER A 80 -10.45 0.55 28.29
CA SER A 80 -11.89 0.79 28.12
C SER A 80 -12.58 -0.32 27.30
N ASN A 81 -11.82 -1.10 26.53
CA ASN A 81 -12.35 -2.10 25.61
C ASN A 81 -11.52 -3.40 25.67
N PRO A 82 -12.11 -4.55 26.02
CA PRO A 82 -11.42 -5.84 26.02
C PRO A 82 -11.08 -6.34 24.60
N ALA A 83 -11.61 -5.69 23.56
CA ALA A 83 -11.31 -6.01 22.18
C ALA A 83 -10.05 -5.31 21.63
N ASP A 84 -9.35 -4.53 22.46
CA ASP A 84 -8.11 -3.84 22.11
C ASP A 84 -6.99 -4.27 23.05
N ALA A 85 -5.73 -4.16 22.62
CA ALA A 85 -4.55 -4.41 23.44
C ALA A 85 -3.53 -3.28 23.27
N TYR A 86 -2.79 -2.96 24.33
CA TYR A 86 -1.69 -2.00 24.23
C TYR A 86 -0.51 -2.61 23.50
N VAL A 87 0.05 -1.84 22.56
CA VAL A 87 1.29 -2.18 21.87
C VAL A 87 2.43 -2.19 22.87
N SER A 88 3.28 -3.21 22.79
CA SER A 88 4.46 -3.39 23.62
C SER A 88 5.43 -2.23 23.44
N THR A 89 6.03 -1.75 24.53
CA THR A 89 7.08 -0.71 24.44
C THR A 89 8.35 -1.19 23.74
N HIS A 90 8.46 -2.50 23.49
CA HIS A 90 9.55 -3.10 22.71
C HIS A 90 9.20 -3.25 21.22
N ALA A 91 7.99 -2.86 20.80
CA ALA A 91 7.63 -2.84 19.40
C ALA A 91 8.47 -1.83 18.61
N LYS A 92 8.70 -2.12 17.33
CA LYS A 92 9.50 -1.28 16.44
C LYS A 92 8.85 0.09 16.17
N PHE A 93 7.53 0.16 16.20
CA PHE A 93 6.74 1.35 15.96
C PHE A 93 5.85 1.60 17.19
N LEU A 94 5.88 2.83 17.71
CA LEU A 94 5.21 3.18 18.97
C LEU A 94 4.11 4.22 18.81
N THR A 95 4.01 4.85 17.63
CA THR A 95 2.97 5.83 17.30
C THR A 95 2.40 5.57 15.92
N ILE A 96 1.19 6.10 15.65
CA ILE A 96 0.61 6.07 14.30
C ILE A 96 1.50 6.82 13.30
N GLU A 97 2.19 7.88 13.73
CA GLU A 97 3.07 8.65 12.86
C GLU A 97 4.30 7.83 12.44
N ASP A 98 4.92 7.08 13.35
CA ASP A 98 6.03 6.18 13.01
C ASP A 98 5.62 5.18 11.92
N MET A 99 4.40 4.66 12.01
CA MET A 99 3.86 3.69 11.06
C MET A 99 3.59 4.33 9.70
N LYS A 100 3.05 5.56 9.67
CA LYS A 100 2.85 6.33 8.43
C LYS A 100 4.18 6.65 7.75
N ASP A 101 5.15 7.15 8.51
CA ASP A 101 6.50 7.47 8.02
C ASP A 101 7.23 6.23 7.52
N ALA A 102 7.08 5.09 8.20
CA ALA A 102 7.64 3.82 7.75
C ALA A 102 6.99 3.36 6.43
N SER A 103 5.68 3.50 6.31
CA SER A 103 4.94 3.09 5.11
C SER A 103 5.29 3.96 3.90
N ALA A 104 5.43 5.28 4.10
CA ALA A 104 5.76 6.26 3.05
C ALA A 104 7.14 6.05 2.41
N LYS A 105 8.03 5.28 3.03
CA LYS A 105 9.34 4.92 2.44
C LYS A 105 9.22 3.92 1.30
N TYR A 106 8.14 3.13 1.28
CA TYR A 106 8.01 1.98 0.40
C TYR A 106 6.78 2.04 -0.51
N TYR A 107 5.73 2.71 -0.09
CA TYR A 107 4.44 2.73 -0.79
C TYR A 107 4.11 4.10 -1.38
N GLY A 108 3.41 4.08 -2.53
CA GLY A 108 2.92 5.27 -3.22
C GLY A 108 1.84 5.98 -2.42
N SER A 109 1.73 7.30 -2.63
CA SER A 109 0.87 8.16 -1.83
C SER A 109 -0.63 7.83 -1.98
N GLU A 110 -1.09 7.53 -3.19
CA GLU A 110 -2.48 7.14 -3.45
C GLU A 110 -2.84 5.82 -2.77
N TYR A 111 -1.94 4.83 -2.85
CA TYR A 111 -2.14 3.54 -2.17
C TYR A 111 -2.20 3.72 -0.65
N LEU A 112 -1.30 4.51 -0.07
CA LEU A 112 -1.31 4.77 1.36
C LEU A 112 -2.56 5.52 1.82
N ALA A 113 -3.09 6.44 1.01
CA ALA A 113 -4.35 7.11 1.33
C ALA A 113 -5.50 6.08 1.45
N ALA A 114 -5.57 5.11 0.55
CA ALA A 114 -6.61 4.07 0.58
C ALA A 114 -6.49 3.13 1.79
N VAL A 115 -5.26 2.82 2.22
CA VAL A 115 -5.01 1.89 3.35
C VAL A 115 -5.07 2.61 4.71
N SER A 116 -4.70 3.89 4.75
CA SER A 116 -4.63 4.68 5.98
C SER A 116 -5.99 4.77 6.68
N ASP A 117 -7.07 4.91 5.92
CA ASP A 117 -8.41 5.06 6.49
C ASP A 117 -8.84 3.83 7.28
N THR A 118 -8.60 2.63 6.76
CA THR A 118 -8.97 1.38 7.47
C THR A 118 -8.04 1.09 8.64
N CYS A 119 -6.75 1.45 8.53
CA CYS A 119 -5.77 1.14 9.57
C CYS A 119 -5.78 2.15 10.73
N PHE A 120 -5.98 3.45 10.46
CA PHE A 120 -5.68 4.51 11.43
C PHE A 120 -6.85 5.44 11.76
N VAL A 121 -7.91 5.44 10.95
CA VAL A 121 -9.04 6.38 11.12
C VAL A 121 -10.34 5.64 11.47
N GLY A 122 -10.58 4.52 10.81
CA GLY A 122 -11.86 3.84 10.81
C GLY A 122 -12.79 4.40 9.73
N VAL A 123 -13.69 3.55 9.22
CA VAL A 123 -14.62 3.89 8.14
C VAL A 123 -16.04 3.64 8.62
N ALA A 124 -16.90 4.64 8.48
CA ALA A 124 -18.33 4.52 8.70
C ALA A 124 -19.08 4.72 7.38
N SER A 125 -19.92 3.77 6.99
CA SER A 125 -20.75 3.84 5.79
C SER A 125 -22.12 3.23 6.05
N GLY A 126 -23.15 4.09 6.04
CA GLY A 126 -24.51 3.70 6.43
C GLY A 126 -24.51 3.11 7.85
N ASP A 127 -25.01 1.87 7.98
CA ASP A 127 -25.07 1.15 9.25
C ASP A 127 -23.80 0.32 9.55
N THR A 128 -22.78 0.37 8.68
CA THR A 128 -21.52 -0.36 8.87
C THR A 128 -20.45 0.56 9.45
N VAL A 129 -19.87 0.15 10.57
CA VAL A 129 -18.69 0.79 11.17
C VAL A 129 -17.55 -0.22 11.16
N LEU A 130 -16.49 0.10 10.43
CA LEU A 130 -15.20 -0.57 10.53
C LEU A 130 -14.31 0.28 11.43
N PRO A 131 -14.04 -0.14 12.68
CA PRO A 131 -13.15 0.62 13.55
C PRO A 131 -11.72 0.61 12.99
N ALA A 132 -10.95 1.65 13.33
CA ALA A 132 -9.52 1.68 13.04
C ALA A 132 -8.84 0.47 13.67
N ARG A 133 -7.83 -0.07 12.98
CA ARG A 133 -6.99 -1.14 13.53
C ARG A 133 -6.12 -0.64 14.69
N TYR A 134 -5.64 0.59 14.61
CA TYR A 134 -4.81 1.20 15.64
C TYR A 134 -5.41 2.51 16.16
N SER A 135 -5.20 2.78 17.44
CA SER A 135 -5.58 4.05 18.07
C SER A 135 -4.41 4.59 18.89
N ASP A 136 -4.14 5.88 18.74
CA ASP A 136 -3.10 6.59 19.46
C ASP A 136 -3.73 7.73 20.26
N ASN A 137 -3.51 7.73 21.58
CA ASN A 137 -4.02 8.76 22.49
C ASN A 137 -2.94 9.79 22.90
N GLY A 138 -1.79 9.80 22.22
CA GLY A 138 -0.64 10.66 22.51
C GLY A 138 0.23 10.18 23.68
N LYS A 139 -0.11 9.04 24.29
CA LYS A 139 0.70 8.39 25.34
C LYS A 139 1.00 6.93 25.00
N TRP A 140 0.01 6.25 24.44
CA TRP A 140 0.08 4.82 24.14
C TRP A 140 -0.62 4.52 22.83
N LEU A 141 -0.02 3.60 22.08
CA LEU A 141 -0.63 2.97 20.92
C LEU A 141 -1.38 1.72 21.37
N SER A 142 -2.63 1.58 20.92
CA SER A 142 -3.40 0.35 21.03
C SER A 142 -3.68 -0.24 19.67
N GLN A 143 -3.82 -1.56 19.63
CA GLN A 143 -4.21 -2.34 18.46
C GLN A 143 -5.51 -3.08 18.76
N SER A 144 -6.43 -3.08 17.81
CA SER A 144 -7.64 -3.89 17.91
C SER A 144 -7.35 -5.37 17.68
N LEU A 145 -7.83 -6.22 18.58
CA LEU A 145 -7.78 -7.69 18.49
C LEU A 145 -8.93 -8.27 17.63
N SER A 146 -9.90 -7.43 17.26
CA SER A 146 -11.03 -7.83 16.42
C SER A 146 -10.66 -7.93 14.94
N VAL A 147 -9.61 -7.23 14.51
CA VAL A 147 -9.13 -7.26 13.13
C VAL A 147 -8.33 -8.53 12.91
N LYS A 148 -8.81 -9.39 12.00
CA LYS A 148 -8.11 -10.61 11.63
C LYS A 148 -7.01 -10.31 10.61
N PRO A 149 -5.83 -10.93 10.75
CA PRO A 149 -4.78 -10.84 9.74
C PRO A 149 -5.29 -11.35 8.39
N LEU A 150 -4.95 -10.64 7.31
CA LEU A 150 -5.16 -11.08 5.93
C LEU A 150 -4.01 -11.96 5.43
N ILE A 151 -2.86 -11.89 6.11
CA ILE A 151 -1.70 -12.72 5.84
C ILE A 151 -1.21 -13.43 7.09
N HIS A 152 -0.84 -14.68 6.88
CA HIS A 152 -0.18 -15.52 7.85
C HIS A 152 1.19 -15.91 7.28
N GLY A 153 2.24 -15.62 8.04
CA GLY A 153 3.62 -15.87 7.64
C GLY A 153 4.19 -14.83 6.66
N ARG A 154 5.49 -14.96 6.41
CA ARG A 154 6.25 -14.08 5.52
C ARG A 154 6.31 -14.67 4.12
N ARG A 155 6.05 -13.84 3.10
CA ARG A 155 6.31 -14.20 1.70
C ARG A 155 7.78 -13.99 1.39
N VAL A 156 8.39 -15.00 0.77
CA VAL A 156 9.75 -14.96 0.25
C VAL A 156 9.69 -14.88 -1.27
N TYR A 157 10.53 -14.01 -1.84
CA TYR A 157 10.58 -13.74 -3.27
C TYR A 157 11.85 -14.31 -3.90
N ASP A 158 11.70 -14.99 -5.03
CA ASP A 158 12.82 -15.47 -5.83
C ASP A 158 13.23 -14.39 -6.84
N TYR A 159 14.13 -13.50 -6.43
CA TYR A 159 14.54 -12.36 -7.25
C TYR A 159 15.26 -12.73 -8.55
N ALA A 160 15.69 -14.00 -8.71
CA ALA A 160 16.26 -14.47 -9.96
C ALA A 160 15.20 -14.63 -11.07
N THR A 161 13.92 -14.75 -10.70
CA THR A 161 12.81 -14.91 -11.66
C THR A 161 12.08 -13.59 -11.93
N MET A 162 12.63 -12.45 -11.50
CA MET A 162 11.96 -11.16 -11.62
C MET A 162 11.91 -10.70 -13.08
N GLU A 163 10.72 -10.36 -13.56
CA GLU A 163 10.50 -9.87 -14.93
C GLU A 163 9.51 -8.71 -14.98
N ILE A 164 9.81 -7.68 -15.76
CA ILE A 164 8.84 -6.61 -16.06
C ILE A 164 7.85 -7.13 -17.10
N VAL A 165 6.56 -7.14 -16.75
CA VAL A 165 5.47 -7.66 -17.58
C VAL A 165 4.55 -6.55 -18.09
N LYS A 166 3.78 -6.82 -19.13
CA LYS A 166 2.79 -5.86 -19.66
C LYS A 166 1.55 -5.83 -18.77
N PRO A 167 0.88 -4.67 -18.59
CA PRO A 167 1.07 -3.40 -19.31
C PRO A 167 1.96 -2.36 -18.58
N SER A 168 3.28 -2.58 -18.46
CA SER A 168 4.21 -1.62 -17.87
C SER A 168 4.54 -0.42 -18.78
N SER A 169 4.80 0.72 -18.15
CA SER A 169 5.16 2.02 -18.74
C SER A 169 6.23 2.73 -17.90
N ASN A 170 6.56 3.97 -18.26
CA ASN A 170 7.44 4.83 -17.47
C ASN A 170 6.78 5.42 -16.21
N GLN A 171 5.47 5.22 -16.02
CA GLN A 171 4.75 5.68 -14.83
C GLN A 171 4.30 4.52 -13.94
N TYR A 172 4.07 3.34 -14.52
CA TYR A 172 3.60 2.16 -13.82
C TYR A 172 4.42 0.94 -14.23
N LEU A 173 4.95 0.20 -13.26
CA LEU A 173 5.58 -1.10 -13.52
C LEU A 173 4.74 -2.22 -12.93
N PHE A 174 4.58 -3.28 -13.70
CA PHE A 174 4.07 -4.56 -13.25
C PHE A 174 5.22 -5.56 -13.34
N VAL A 175 5.57 -6.16 -12.23
CA VAL A 175 6.69 -7.09 -12.12
C VAL A 175 6.17 -8.45 -11.69
N SER A 176 6.43 -9.45 -12.51
CA SER A 176 6.18 -10.84 -12.19
C SER A 176 7.38 -11.42 -11.47
N ILE A 177 7.14 -12.19 -10.41
CA ILE A 177 8.17 -12.82 -9.60
C ILE A 177 7.63 -14.10 -8.96
N GLU A 178 8.44 -15.15 -8.91
CA GLU A 178 8.10 -16.34 -8.15
C GLU A 178 8.21 -16.05 -6.66
N SER A 179 7.27 -16.58 -5.90
CA SER A 179 7.26 -16.42 -4.44
C SER A 179 6.64 -17.64 -3.77
N TYR A 180 6.88 -17.77 -2.47
CA TYR A 180 6.29 -18.79 -1.62
C TYR A 180 6.13 -18.22 -0.20
N THR A 181 5.32 -18.85 0.63
CA THR A 181 5.27 -18.52 2.07
C THR A 181 6.30 -19.37 2.82
N GLU A 182 6.94 -18.82 3.85
CA GLU A 182 7.94 -19.55 4.65
C GLU A 182 7.42 -20.89 5.21
N GLU A 183 6.11 -20.98 5.48
CA GLU A 183 5.45 -22.20 5.96
C GLU A 183 5.29 -23.28 4.88
N HIS A 184 5.27 -22.90 3.61
CA HIS A 184 5.04 -23.79 2.46
C HIS A 184 6.04 -23.50 1.32
N PRO A 185 7.35 -23.77 1.51
CA PRO A 185 8.40 -23.44 0.54
C PRO A 185 8.32 -24.24 -0.77
N ASP A 186 7.59 -25.36 -0.77
CA ASP A 186 7.31 -26.18 -1.93
C ASP A 186 6.16 -25.63 -2.80
N GLN A 187 5.34 -24.71 -2.26
CA GLN A 187 4.21 -24.10 -2.96
C GLN A 187 4.59 -22.77 -3.60
N ARG A 188 5.37 -22.86 -4.68
CA ARG A 188 5.75 -21.68 -5.47
C ARG A 188 4.60 -21.17 -6.33
N VAL A 189 4.40 -19.86 -6.33
CA VAL A 189 3.42 -19.15 -7.16
C VAL A 189 4.06 -17.96 -7.85
N VAL A 190 3.61 -17.69 -9.08
CA VAL A 190 3.94 -16.44 -9.76
C VAL A 190 3.04 -15.34 -9.23
N PHE A 191 3.66 -14.29 -8.67
CA PHE A 191 2.99 -13.14 -8.10
C PHE A 191 3.33 -11.89 -8.92
N THR A 192 2.35 -11.00 -9.08
CA THR A 192 2.56 -9.73 -9.81
C THR A 192 2.49 -8.57 -8.84
N LEU A 193 3.61 -7.87 -8.71
CA LEU A 193 3.73 -6.64 -7.94
C LEU A 193 3.51 -5.44 -8.85
N SER A 194 2.84 -4.39 -8.34
CA SER A 194 2.69 -3.12 -9.04
C SER A 194 3.51 -2.03 -8.36
N PHE A 195 4.09 -1.17 -9.19
CA PHE A 195 4.86 0.00 -8.77
C PHE A 195 4.40 1.23 -9.53
N VAL A 196 4.55 2.38 -8.89
CA VAL A 196 4.20 3.69 -9.43
C VAL A 196 5.40 4.63 -9.32
N TRP A 197 5.58 5.46 -10.35
CA TRP A 197 6.59 6.51 -10.35
C TRP A 197 5.99 7.80 -9.79
N GLU A 198 6.48 8.23 -8.64
CA GLU A 198 6.05 9.44 -7.94
C GLU A 198 7.29 10.18 -7.42
N ASN A 199 7.31 11.52 -7.47
CA ASN A 199 8.39 12.33 -6.86
C ASN A 199 9.82 11.84 -7.22
N ASP A 200 10.04 11.57 -8.51
CA ASP A 200 11.31 11.08 -9.06
C ASP A 200 11.80 9.75 -8.47
N ASN A 201 10.89 8.89 -8.01
CA ASN A 201 11.23 7.56 -7.51
C ASN A 201 10.11 6.52 -7.73
N TRP A 202 10.48 5.24 -7.69
CA TRP A 202 9.53 4.12 -7.69
C TRP A 202 9.04 3.81 -6.28
N TYR A 203 7.77 3.46 -6.16
CA TYR A 203 7.13 2.98 -4.93
C TYR A 203 6.19 1.81 -5.22
N LEU A 204 5.93 0.95 -4.24
CA LEU A 204 4.90 -0.09 -4.33
C LEU A 204 3.51 0.54 -4.41
N ASN A 205 2.66 0.00 -5.29
CA ASN A 205 1.30 0.50 -5.53
C ASN A 205 0.21 -0.56 -5.29
N ALA A 206 0.56 -1.65 -4.62
CA ALA A 206 -0.33 -2.72 -4.20
C ALA A 206 0.34 -3.49 -3.05
N PRO A 207 -0.42 -4.28 -2.28
CA PRO A 207 0.17 -5.09 -1.23
C PRO A 207 1.18 -6.09 -1.79
N SER A 208 2.26 -6.31 -1.05
CA SER A 208 3.42 -7.13 -1.45
C SER A 208 3.56 -8.38 -0.58
N TYR A 209 2.45 -9.01 -0.22
CA TYR A 209 2.39 -10.14 0.71
C TYR A 209 1.69 -11.36 0.13
#